data_AF-A0A519ZDK2-F1
#
_entry.id   AF-A0A519ZDK2-F1
#
_cell.length_a   1.000
_cell.length_b   1.000
_cell.length_c   1.000
_cell.angle_alpha   90.00
_cell.angle_beta   90.00
_cell.angle_gamma   90.00
#
_symmetry.space_group_name_H-M   'P 1'
#
loop_
_entity.id
_entity.type
_entity.pdbx_description
1 polymer ?
#
loop_
_entity_poly.entity_id
_entity_poly.type
_entity_poly.pdbx_seq_one_letter_code
_entity_poly.pdbx_strand_id
1 'polypeptide(L)'
;MKYVTESGGSQGNDGTTWDTAYDKSKLQQAINEAETSEDQVWVAKGNYKPTQNLTGSVDADKSFILRNGVKIYGGFAGNNTDNLTNRNFVTNETILSGDFGGGVNSYHVVVNI
;
A
#
# COMPACT_ATOMS: atom_id res chain seq x y z
N MET A 1 -6.61 -5.71 -10.23
CA MET A 1 -6.56 -4.45 -9.46
C MET A 1 -6.82 -4.74 -7.99
N LYS A 2 -6.11 -4.06 -7.08
CA LYS A 2 -6.28 -4.19 -5.63
C LYS A 2 -6.45 -2.83 -4.95
N TYR A 3 -7.18 -2.81 -3.84
CA TYR A 3 -7.51 -1.61 -3.07
C TYR A 3 -7.03 -1.74 -1.63
N VAL A 4 -6.44 -0.67 -1.10
CA VAL A 4 -5.90 -0.62 0.26
C VAL A 4 -6.30 0.67 0.93
N THR A 5 -6.88 0.60 2.13
CA THR A 5 -7.19 1.77 2.98
C THR A 5 -6.46 1.67 4.32
N GLU A 6 -6.44 2.76 5.08
CA GLU A 6 -5.79 2.75 6.39
C GLU A 6 -6.42 1.74 7.36
N SER A 7 -7.75 1.60 7.32
CA SER A 7 -8.55 0.77 8.23
C SER A 7 -9.08 -0.54 7.61
N GLY A 8 -8.88 -0.76 6.31
CA GLY A 8 -9.60 -1.77 5.55
C GLY A 8 -11.01 -1.32 5.14
N GLY A 9 -11.64 -2.12 4.26
CA GLY A 9 -13.03 -1.94 3.85
C GLY A 9 -14.04 -2.43 4.90
N SER A 10 -15.30 -2.03 4.76
CA SER A 10 -16.37 -2.40 5.70
C SER A 10 -17.02 -3.76 5.44
N GLN A 11 -16.74 -4.40 4.30
CA GLN A 11 -17.46 -5.59 3.80
C GLN A 11 -16.50 -6.74 3.43
N GLY A 12 -15.65 -7.15 4.36
CA GLY A 12 -14.60 -8.13 4.09
C GLY A 12 -13.26 -7.47 3.75
N ASN A 13 -12.27 -8.27 3.37
CA ASN A 13 -10.87 -7.84 3.33
C ASN A 13 -10.10 -8.65 2.26
N ASP A 14 -10.60 -8.64 1.01
CA ASP A 14 -10.03 -9.32 -0.17
C ASP A 14 -9.39 -8.36 -1.20
N GLY A 15 -9.50 -7.07 -0.94
CA GLY A 15 -8.87 -6.01 -1.71
C GLY A 15 -9.43 -5.82 -3.11
N THR A 16 -10.59 -6.38 -3.47
CA THR A 16 -11.14 -6.30 -4.84
C THR A 16 -11.98 -5.05 -5.12
N THR A 17 -12.43 -4.36 -4.07
CA THR A 17 -13.14 -3.07 -4.14
C THR A 17 -12.74 -2.18 -2.97
N TRP A 18 -13.20 -0.93 -2.92
CA TRP A 18 -13.03 -0.09 -1.73
C TRP A 18 -13.79 -0.64 -0.51
N ASP A 19 -14.99 -1.21 -0.72
CA ASP A 19 -15.79 -1.80 0.35
C ASP A 19 -15.16 -3.07 0.95
N THR A 20 -14.35 -3.79 0.16
CA THR A 20 -13.63 -4.99 0.58
C THR A 20 -12.12 -4.76 0.71
N ALA A 21 -11.69 -3.50 0.76
CA ALA A 21 -10.28 -3.12 0.69
C ALA A 21 -9.42 -3.78 1.78
N TYR A 22 -8.16 -4.03 1.43
CA TYR A 22 -7.14 -4.41 2.39
C TYR A 22 -6.88 -3.30 3.40
N ASP A 23 -6.62 -3.67 4.66
CA ASP A 23 -6.10 -2.73 5.65
C ASP A 23 -4.61 -2.47 5.43
N LYS A 24 -4.08 -1.43 6.09
CA LYS A 24 -2.70 -0.96 5.90
C LYS A 24 -1.61 -2.01 6.09
N SER A 25 -1.83 -3.05 6.90
CA SER A 25 -0.84 -4.11 7.13
C SER A 25 -0.63 -5.01 5.90
N LYS A 26 -1.59 -4.98 4.96
CA LYS A 26 -1.66 -5.84 3.79
C LYS A 26 -1.31 -5.11 2.48
N LEU A 27 -0.75 -3.91 2.53
CA LEU A 27 -0.29 -3.23 1.30
C LEU A 27 0.72 -4.10 0.53
N GLN A 28 1.64 -4.78 1.22
CA GLN A 28 2.56 -5.70 0.54
C GLN A 28 1.84 -6.91 -0.07
N GLN A 29 0.80 -7.44 0.61
CA GLN A 29 -0.03 -8.51 0.06
C GLN A 29 -0.75 -8.04 -1.22
N ALA A 30 -1.31 -6.82 -1.23
CA ALA A 30 -1.95 -6.24 -2.40
C ALA A 30 -1.00 -6.13 -3.60
N ILE A 31 0.27 -5.77 -3.37
CA ILE A 31 1.32 -5.73 -4.40
C ILE A 31 1.64 -7.14 -4.92
N ASN A 32 1.72 -8.12 -4.02
CA ASN A 32 2.05 -9.51 -4.37
C ASN A 32 0.91 -10.20 -5.15
N GLU A 33 -0.34 -9.88 -4.82
CA GLU A 33 -1.55 -10.43 -5.45
C GLU A 33 -2.01 -9.69 -6.70
N ALA A 34 -1.31 -8.63 -7.11
CA ALA A 34 -1.49 -8.05 -8.43
C ALA A 34 -1.02 -9.09 -9.48
N GLU A 35 -1.98 -9.82 -10.05
CA GLU A 35 -1.77 -11.05 -10.83
C GLU A 35 -0.98 -10.80 -12.13
N THR A 36 -1.14 -9.63 -12.74
CA THR A 36 -0.54 -9.26 -14.02
C THR A 36 0.40 -8.07 -13.90
N SER A 37 1.35 -7.96 -14.83
CA SER A 37 2.27 -6.83 -14.95
C SER A 37 1.60 -5.52 -15.41
N GLU A 38 0.27 -5.46 -15.47
CA GLU A 38 -0.49 -4.23 -15.73
C GLU A 38 -1.47 -3.92 -14.59
N ASP A 39 -1.46 -4.74 -13.53
CA ASP A 39 -2.35 -4.56 -12.41
C ASP A 39 -2.00 -3.32 -11.59
N GLN A 40 -3.05 -2.72 -11.07
CA GLN A 40 -2.97 -1.51 -10.28
C GLN A 40 -3.28 -1.81 -8.82
N VAL A 41 -2.52 -1.20 -7.92
CA VAL A 41 -2.81 -1.14 -6.49
C VAL A 41 -3.16 0.31 -6.16
N TRP A 42 -4.41 0.54 -5.78
CA TRP A 42 -4.91 1.85 -5.38
C TRP A 42 -4.88 1.96 -3.87
N VAL A 43 -4.21 3.00 -3.38
CA VAL A 43 -3.94 3.20 -1.96
C VAL A 43 -4.61 4.50 -1.53
N ALA A 44 -5.48 4.40 -0.54
CA ALA A 44 -6.14 5.57 0.03
C ALA A 44 -5.14 6.44 0.82
N LYS A 45 -5.63 7.60 1.25
CA LYS A 45 -4.92 8.44 2.22
C LYS A 45 -4.61 7.65 3.50
N GLY A 46 -3.46 7.94 4.09
CA GLY A 46 -3.05 7.29 5.34
C GLY A 46 -1.55 7.06 5.41
N ASN A 47 -1.12 6.48 6.54
CA ASN A 47 0.28 6.14 6.79
C ASN A 47 0.49 4.62 6.82
N TYR A 48 1.30 4.14 5.88
CA TYR A 48 1.53 2.73 5.62
C TYR A 48 2.98 2.37 5.94
N LYS A 49 3.16 1.37 6.80
CA LYS A 49 4.49 0.84 7.14
C LYS A 49 4.73 -0.49 6.42
N PRO A 50 5.97 -0.77 5.98
CA PRO A 50 6.26 -2.03 5.34
C PRO A 50 6.16 -3.18 6.34
N THR A 51 5.73 -4.35 5.85
CA THR A 51 5.56 -5.55 6.69
C THR A 51 6.48 -6.70 6.29
N GLN A 52 7.11 -6.63 5.12
CA GLN A 52 7.97 -7.69 4.59
C GLN A 52 9.44 -7.35 4.76
N ASN A 53 10.20 -8.29 5.31
CA ASN A 53 11.65 -8.18 5.41
C ASN A 53 12.28 -8.37 4.03
N LEU A 54 13.11 -7.41 3.61
CA LEU A 54 13.96 -7.54 2.42
C LEU A 54 15.13 -8.48 2.70
N THR A 55 15.78 -8.29 3.85
CA THR A 55 16.87 -9.11 4.39
C THR A 55 16.62 -9.35 5.87
N GLY A 56 17.39 -10.22 6.52
CA GLY A 56 17.39 -10.30 7.98
C GLY A 56 16.00 -10.54 8.61
N SER A 57 15.77 -9.92 9.78
CA SER A 57 14.59 -10.21 10.60
C SER A 57 14.19 -9.08 11.57
N VAL A 58 14.78 -7.88 11.46
CA VAL A 58 14.41 -6.74 12.32
C VAL A 58 13.53 -5.74 11.56
N ASP A 59 12.84 -4.85 12.27
CA ASP A 59 11.97 -3.83 11.66
C ASP A 59 12.71 -2.93 10.65
N ALA A 60 13.99 -2.64 10.91
CA ALA A 60 14.83 -1.88 10.00
C ALA A 60 15.04 -2.57 8.63
N ASP A 61 14.84 -3.89 8.55
CA ASP A 61 14.94 -4.63 7.29
C ASP A 61 13.63 -4.67 6.49
N LYS A 62 12.53 -4.11 7.02
CA LYS A 62 11.22 -4.13 6.35
C LYS A 62 11.16 -3.10 5.24
N SER A 63 10.67 -3.52 4.07
CA SER A 63 10.51 -2.68 2.87
C SER A 63 9.21 -3.00 2.15
N PHE A 64 8.70 -2.03 1.38
CA PHE A 64 7.73 -2.29 0.32
C PHE A 64 8.49 -2.80 -0.90
N ILE A 65 8.29 -4.06 -1.24
CA ILE A 65 8.96 -4.70 -2.37
C ILE A 65 8.06 -4.58 -3.59
N LEU A 66 8.50 -3.81 -4.58
CA LEU A 66 7.79 -3.60 -5.84
C LEU A 66 7.87 -4.85 -6.71
N ARG A 67 6.83 -5.07 -7.51
CA ARG A 67 6.76 -6.12 -8.52
C ARG A 67 6.76 -5.48 -9.89
N ASN A 68 7.60 -5.99 -10.80
CA ASN A 68 7.70 -5.45 -12.16
C ASN A 68 6.33 -5.41 -12.86
N GLY A 69 6.00 -4.24 -13.41
CA GLY A 69 4.74 -3.96 -14.09
C GLY A 69 3.57 -3.55 -13.18
N VAL A 70 3.62 -3.85 -11.88
CA VAL A 70 2.56 -3.45 -10.96
C VAL A 70 2.61 -1.93 -10.72
N LYS A 71 1.50 -1.26 -10.99
CA LYS A 71 1.37 0.19 -10.81
C LYS A 71 0.77 0.47 -9.43
N ILE A 72 1.44 1.30 -8.63
CA ILE A 72 0.93 1.71 -7.32
C ILE A 72 0.54 3.18 -7.37
N TYR A 73 -0.69 3.48 -6.99
CA TYR A 73 -1.25 4.82 -7.02
C TYR A 73 -1.78 5.20 -5.63
N GLY A 74 -1.14 6.18 -4.98
CA GLY A 74 -1.69 6.86 -3.80
C GLY A 74 -2.50 8.11 -4.17
N GLY A 75 -3.20 8.73 -3.23
CA GLY A 75 -3.97 9.95 -3.49
C GLY A 75 -5.50 9.77 -3.53
N PHE A 76 -5.99 8.61 -3.12
CA PHE A 76 -7.42 8.29 -3.14
C PHE A 76 -8.07 8.56 -1.78
N ALA A 77 -9.35 8.94 -1.78
CA ALA A 77 -10.08 9.12 -0.52
C ALA A 77 -10.41 7.77 0.16
N GLY A 78 -10.43 6.68 -0.60
CA GLY A 78 -10.76 5.32 -0.16
C GLY A 78 -12.24 4.99 -0.30
N ASN A 79 -12.92 5.48 -1.34
CA ASN A 79 -14.35 5.25 -1.53
C ASN A 79 -14.72 5.00 -3.00
N ASN A 80 -15.94 4.50 -3.23
CA ASN A 80 -16.44 4.08 -4.55
C ASN A 80 -16.54 5.18 -5.63
N THR A 81 -16.28 6.45 -5.29
CA THR A 81 -16.23 7.54 -6.29
C THR A 81 -14.82 7.82 -6.81
N ASP A 82 -13.79 7.26 -6.17
CA ASP A 82 -12.39 7.43 -6.57
C ASP A 82 -12.10 6.80 -7.95
N ASN A 83 -11.31 7.51 -8.76
CA ASN A 83 -10.74 7.05 -10.02
C ASN A 83 -9.44 7.81 -10.34
N LEU A 84 -8.70 7.38 -11.35
CA LEU A 84 -7.39 7.98 -11.66
C LEU A 84 -7.46 9.47 -12.04
N THR A 85 -8.57 9.95 -12.61
CA THR A 85 -8.68 11.35 -13.07
C THR A 85 -9.15 12.31 -11.98
N ASN A 86 -9.81 11.80 -10.92
CA ASN A 86 -10.25 12.62 -9.78
C ASN A 86 -9.39 12.44 -8.51
N ARG A 87 -8.33 11.64 -8.59
CA ARG A 87 -7.35 11.44 -7.53
C ARG A 87 -6.72 12.76 -7.09
N ASN A 88 -6.69 13.02 -5.80
CA ASN A 88 -6.16 14.26 -5.22
C ASN A 88 -5.05 13.92 -4.21
N PHE A 89 -3.82 13.82 -4.70
CA PHE A 89 -2.65 13.48 -3.87
C PHE A 89 -2.24 14.58 -2.89
N VAL A 90 -2.79 15.79 -3.01
CA VAL A 90 -2.56 16.89 -2.06
C VAL A 90 -3.49 16.76 -0.85
N THR A 91 -4.77 16.46 -1.07
CA THR A 91 -5.74 16.31 0.03
C THR A 91 -5.74 14.91 0.63
N ASN A 92 -5.51 13.89 -0.19
CA ASN A 92 -5.55 12.48 0.20
C ASN A 92 -4.15 11.88 0.25
N GLU A 93 -3.25 12.50 1.03
CA GLU A 93 -1.85 12.06 1.10
C GLU A 93 -1.72 10.59 1.51
N THR A 94 -1.01 9.83 0.68
CA THR A 94 -0.62 8.45 0.96
C THR A 94 0.87 8.45 1.30
N ILE A 95 1.19 8.09 2.54
CA ILE A 95 2.55 8.11 3.05
C ILE A 95 3.03 6.67 3.21
N LEU A 96 4.07 6.30 2.47
CA LEU A 96 4.84 5.07 2.72
C LEU A 96 5.96 5.43 3.69
N SER A 97 5.86 4.97 4.94
CA SER A 97 6.79 5.33 6.01
C SER A 97 7.62 4.14 6.47
N GLY A 98 8.93 4.33 6.54
CA GLY A 98 9.84 3.40 7.21
C GLY A 98 10.00 3.66 8.70
N ASP A 99 9.31 4.65 9.28
CA ASP A 99 9.43 4.98 10.70
C ASP A 99 8.60 4.02 11.56
N PHE A 100 9.27 3.17 12.33
CA PHE A 100 8.63 2.23 13.27
C PHE A 100 8.47 2.81 14.68
N GLY A 101 8.98 4.01 14.94
CA GLY A 101 9.03 4.64 16.26
C GLY A 101 10.27 4.21 17.05
N GLY A 102 10.53 4.88 18.17
CA GLY A 102 11.64 4.52 19.06
C GLY A 102 13.04 4.63 18.42
N GLY A 103 13.19 5.43 17.36
CA GLY A 103 14.44 5.58 16.60
C GLY A 103 14.70 4.45 15.59
N VAL A 104 13.75 3.52 15.42
CA VAL A 104 13.86 2.43 14.45
C VAL A 104 13.28 2.88 13.11
N ASN A 105 14.10 2.84 12.06
CA ASN A 105 13.70 3.17 10.70
C ASN A 105 14.12 2.06 9.74
N SER A 106 13.31 1.81 8.71
CA SER A 106 13.71 1.00 7.57
C SER A 106 15.00 1.54 6.94
N TYR A 107 15.95 0.65 6.61
CA TYR A 107 17.09 1.01 5.76
C TYR A 107 16.63 1.39 4.35
N HIS A 108 15.60 0.69 3.85
CA HIS A 108 14.97 0.97 2.57
C HIS A 108 13.46 0.94 2.74
N VAL A 109 12.78 2.06 2.46
CA VAL A 109 11.31 2.12 2.54
C VAL A 109 10.68 1.39 1.36
N VAL A 110 11.23 1.59 0.16
CA VAL A 110 10.75 0.98 -1.09
C VAL A 110 11.94 0.41 -1.85
N VAL A 111 11.78 -0.79 -2.39
CA VAL A 111 12.80 -1.45 -3.23
C VAL A 111 12.16 -2.07 -4.47
N ASN A 112 12.89 -2.07 -5.57
CA ASN A 112 12.56 -2.84 -6.77
C ASN A 112 13.69 -3.84 -7.00
N ILE A 113 13.34 -5.10 -7.24
CA ILE A 113 14.29 -6.22 -7.39
C ILE A 113 14.12 -6.91 -8.74
#